data_AF-A0A2D4GB37-F1
#
_entry.id   AF-A0A2D4GB37-F1
#
_cell.length_a   1.000
_cell.length_b   1.000
_cell.length_c   1.000
_cell.angle_alpha   90.00
_cell.angle_beta   90.00
_cell.angle_gamma   90.00
#
_symmetry.space_group_name_H-M   'P 1'
#
loop_
_entity.id
_entity.type
_entity.pdbx_description
1 polymer ?
#
loop_
_entity_poly.entity_id
_entity_poly.type
_entity_poly.pdbx_seq_one_letter_code
_entity_poly.pdbx_strand_id
1 'polypeptide(L)'
;KEHLAKAHQQVRCTLCHQMMQQYLLEHHEAEECQERSIKCHFCELELPFHKLQSHLDACGSRTTMCWDCGKYVMHKAQEGHKLTCQTGNRLRAPGEFHTC
;
A
#
# COMPACT_ATOMS: atom_id res chain seq x y z
N LYS A 1 23.32 37.18 14.40
CA LYS A 1 23.03 35.81 14.93
C LYS A 1 21.53 35.50 14.74
N GLU A 2 21.02 35.58 13.51
CA GLU A 2 19.58 35.44 13.21
C GLU A 2 19.17 34.03 12.77
N HIS A 3 20.13 33.19 12.37
CA HIS A 3 19.86 31.83 11.93
C HIS A 3 19.29 30.91 13.02
N LEU A 4 19.62 31.15 14.30
CA LEU A 4 19.20 30.25 15.40
C LEU A 4 17.75 30.45 15.81
N ALA A 5 17.24 31.69 15.84
CA ALA A 5 15.98 31.98 16.51
C ALA A 5 14.75 31.41 15.78
N LYS A 6 14.78 31.38 14.43
CA LYS A 6 13.69 30.80 13.63
C LYS A 6 13.81 29.28 13.54
N ALA A 7 15.01 28.75 13.28
CA ALA A 7 15.21 27.30 13.18
C ALA A 7 14.82 26.56 14.47
N HIS A 8 15.14 27.14 15.64
CA HIS A 8 14.74 26.64 16.95
C HIS A 8 13.40 27.22 17.46
N GLN A 9 12.56 27.73 16.57
CA GLN A 9 11.18 28.02 16.94
C GLN A 9 10.41 26.71 17.09
N GLN A 10 9.69 26.56 18.21
CA GLN A 10 8.77 25.45 18.37
C GLN A 10 7.55 25.65 17.46
N VAL A 11 7.33 24.69 16.58
CA VAL A 11 6.18 24.61 15.66
C VAL A 11 5.39 23.34 15.95
N ARG A 12 4.13 23.33 15.54
CA ARG A 12 3.23 22.20 15.69
C ARG A 12 3.07 21.48 14.36
N CYS A 13 3.28 20.17 14.33
CA CYS A 13 2.97 19.38 13.14
C CYS A 13 1.47 19.45 12.83
N THR A 14 1.12 19.62 11.56
CA THR A 14 -0.28 19.73 11.13
C THR A 14 -0.99 18.37 11.11
N LEU A 15 -0.23 17.29 10.91
CA LEU A 15 -0.71 15.92 10.83
C LEU A 15 -0.88 15.30 12.22
N CYS A 16 0.18 15.31 13.04
CA CYS A 16 0.18 14.63 14.34
C CYS A 16 0.05 15.55 15.55
N HIS A 17 -0.01 16.86 15.32
CA HIS A 17 -0.19 17.87 16.35
C HIS A 17 0.89 17.91 17.46
N GLN A 18 2.00 17.18 17.30
CA GLN A 18 3.14 17.22 18.20
C GLN A 18 3.93 18.52 18.03
N MET A 19 4.54 18.97 19.13
CA MET A 19 5.40 20.16 19.17
C MET A 19 6.84 19.76 18.91
N MET A 20 7.50 20.42 17.97
CA MET A 20 8.90 20.15 17.59
C MET A 20 9.58 21.42 17.09
N GLN A 21 10.88 21.36 16.86
CA GLN A 21 11.63 22.50 16.33
C GLN A 21 11.37 22.66 14.82
N GLN A 22 11.30 23.89 14.32
CA GLN A 22 11.01 24.17 12.90
C GLN A 22 11.94 23.42 11.96
N TYR A 23 13.23 23.34 12.28
CA TYR A 23 14.20 22.62 11.45
C TYR A 23 13.98 21.09 11.40
N LEU A 24 13.29 20.53 12.41
CA LEU A 24 12.94 19.10 12.45
C LEU A 24 11.60 18.80 11.78
N LEU A 25 10.75 19.81 11.58
CA LEU A 25 9.40 19.61 11.06
C LEU A 25 9.41 18.91 9.68
N GLU A 26 10.30 19.34 8.78
CA GLU A 26 10.42 18.77 7.43
C GLU A 26 10.83 17.29 7.47
N HIS A 27 11.85 16.95 8.27
CA HIS A 27 12.28 15.57 8.47
C HIS A 27 11.18 14.73 9.16
N HIS A 28 10.50 15.31 10.15
CA HIS A 28 9.40 14.65 10.83
C HIS A 28 8.27 14.31 9.86
N GLU A 29 7.76 15.29 9.09
CA GLU A 29 6.66 15.07 8.15
C GLU A 29 7.03 14.05 7.05
N ALA A 30 8.29 14.04 6.62
CA ALA A 30 8.79 13.09 5.63
C ALA A 30 8.99 11.68 6.20
N GLU A 31 9.63 11.53 7.36
CA GLU A 31 10.23 10.26 7.80
C GLU A 31 9.61 9.68 9.09
N GLU A 32 9.23 10.53 10.04
CA GLU A 32 8.89 10.11 11.41
C GLU A 32 7.39 10.21 11.73
N CYS A 33 6.64 11.04 11.01
CA CYS A 33 5.26 11.35 11.33
C CYS A 33 4.38 10.12 11.17
N GLN A 34 3.80 9.65 12.27
CA GLN A 34 2.92 8.49 12.29
C GLN A 34 1.56 8.73 11.59
N GLU A 35 1.22 9.99 11.38
CA GLU A 35 0.02 10.43 10.68
C GLU A 35 0.27 10.75 9.20
N ARG A 36 1.52 10.62 8.72
CA ARG A 36 1.80 10.76 7.28
C ARG A 36 0.98 9.76 6.48
N SER A 37 0.33 10.24 5.43
CA SER A 37 -0.44 9.42 4.51
C SER A 37 0.50 8.67 3.57
N ILE A 38 0.42 7.33 3.60
CA ILE A 38 1.14 6.47 2.67
C ILE A 38 0.13 5.63 1.90
N LYS A 39 0.42 5.45 0.61
CA LYS A 39 -0.39 4.64 -0.30
C LYS A 39 -0.02 3.16 -0.17
N CYS A 40 -1.03 2.31 0.01
CA CYS A 40 -0.83 0.86 -0.02
C CYS A 40 -0.45 0.39 -1.43
N HIS A 41 0.64 -0.36 -1.59
CA HIS A 41 1.06 -0.88 -2.90
C HIS A 41 0.14 -1.96 -3.47
N PHE A 42 -0.69 -2.59 -2.63
CA PHE A 42 -1.58 -3.66 -3.07
C PHE A 42 -2.96 -3.19 -3.53
N CYS A 43 -3.53 -2.18 -2.86
CA CYS A 43 -4.89 -1.71 -3.13
C CYS A 43 -4.97 -0.21 -3.39
N GLU A 44 -3.82 0.48 -3.41
CA GLU A 44 -3.72 1.90 -3.71
C GLU A 44 -4.43 2.84 -2.72
N LEU A 45 -4.89 2.31 -1.60
CA LEU A 45 -5.58 3.08 -0.56
C LEU A 45 -4.57 3.92 0.25
N GLU A 46 -4.90 5.20 0.43
CA GLU A 46 -4.13 6.12 1.27
C GLU A 46 -4.53 5.95 2.74
N LEU A 47 -3.54 5.66 3.58
CA LEU A 47 -3.73 5.38 5.00
C LEU A 47 -2.61 6.05 5.81
N PRO A 48 -2.89 6.45 7.06
CA PRO A 48 -1.85 6.98 7.93
C PRO A 48 -0.85 5.86 8.31
N PHE A 49 0.43 6.22 8.42
CA PHE A 49 1.53 5.28 8.63
C PHE A 49 1.33 4.32 9.81
N HIS A 50 0.76 4.79 10.92
CA HIS A 50 0.47 3.93 12.09
C HIS A 50 -0.49 2.77 11.80
N LYS A 51 -1.39 2.91 10.80
CA LYS A 51 -2.32 1.85 10.37
C LYS A 51 -1.82 1.08 9.15
N LEU A 52 -0.84 1.62 8.43
CA LEU A 52 -0.32 1.03 7.20
C LEU A 52 0.19 -0.39 7.43
N GLN A 53 0.98 -0.63 8.48
CA GLN A 53 1.61 -1.95 8.68
C GLN A 53 0.57 -3.07 8.90
N SER A 54 -0.43 -2.82 9.74
CA SER A 54 -1.54 -3.76 9.96
C SER A 54 -2.37 -3.96 8.69
N HIS A 55 -2.59 -2.87 7.94
CA HIS A 55 -3.26 -2.96 6.65
C HIS A 55 -2.45 -3.76 5.63
N LEU A 56 -1.12 -3.60 5.53
CA LEU A 56 -0.28 -4.33 4.57
C LEU A 56 -0.30 -5.83 4.84
N ASP A 57 -0.32 -6.25 6.11
CA ASP A 57 -0.43 -7.66 6.48
C ASP A 57 -1.78 -8.25 6.05
N ALA A 58 -2.88 -7.57 6.40
CA ALA A 58 -4.23 -8.00 6.05
C ALA A 58 -4.50 -7.92 4.53
N CYS A 59 -4.12 -6.82 3.90
CA CYS A 59 -4.29 -6.56 2.47
C CYS A 59 -3.40 -7.47 1.63
N GLY A 60 -2.15 -7.70 2.04
CA GLY A 60 -1.23 -8.62 1.38
C GLY A 60 -1.69 -10.07 1.46
N SER A 61 -2.33 -10.46 2.57
CA SER A 61 -2.92 -11.79 2.78
C SER A 61 -4.28 -11.96 2.12
N ARG A 62 -4.95 -10.86 1.74
CA ARG A 62 -6.21 -10.91 1.01
C ARG A 62 -6.02 -11.61 -0.32
N THR A 63 -6.85 -12.61 -0.57
CA THR A 63 -6.89 -13.31 -1.85
C THR A 63 -7.90 -12.66 -2.78
N THR A 64 -7.51 -12.54 -4.05
CA THR A 64 -8.37 -12.09 -5.14
C THR A 64 -8.38 -13.14 -6.22
N MET A 65 -9.52 -13.30 -6.87
CA MET A 65 -9.62 -14.17 -8.04
C MET A 65 -8.81 -13.55 -9.19
N CYS A 66 -7.87 -14.32 -9.73
CA CYS A 66 -7.23 -14.00 -10.98
C CYS A 66 -8.26 -14.19 -12.11
N TRP A 67 -8.58 -13.13 -12.84
CA TRP A 67 -9.52 -13.17 -13.96
C TRP A 67 -9.06 -14.08 -15.11
N ASP A 68 -7.76 -14.34 -15.17
CA ASP A 68 -7.10 -15.02 -16.28
C ASP A 68 -7.10 -16.56 -16.13
N CYS A 69 -7.01 -17.05 -14.90
CA CYS A 69 -7.02 -18.50 -14.59
C CYS A 69 -8.10 -18.93 -13.57
N GLY A 70 -8.86 -17.98 -13.01
CA GLY A 70 -9.90 -18.22 -12.00
C GLY A 70 -9.38 -18.62 -10.62
N LYS A 71 -8.05 -18.72 -10.42
CA LYS A 71 -7.47 -19.10 -9.13
C LYS A 71 -7.49 -17.92 -8.15
N TYR A 72 -7.72 -18.22 -6.88
CA TYR A 72 -7.56 -17.24 -5.81
C TYR A 72 -6.09 -17.09 -5.44
N VAL A 73 -5.58 -15.89 -5.57
CA VAL A 73 -4.16 -15.56 -5.35
C VAL A 73 -4.08 -14.42 -4.36
N MET A 74 -3.19 -14.54 -3.37
CA MET A 74 -2.92 -13.48 -2.40
C MET A 74 -2.35 -12.25 -3.11
N HIS A 75 -2.71 -11.04 -2.66
CA HIS A 75 -2.14 -9.79 -3.19
C HIS A 75 -0.61 -9.81 -3.21
N LYS A 76 0.04 -10.26 -2.13
CA LYS A 76 1.51 -10.37 -2.07
C LYS A 76 2.10 -11.39 -3.05
N ALA A 77 1.30 -12.34 -3.52
CA ALA A 77 1.71 -13.39 -4.46
C ALA A 77 1.29 -13.08 -5.90
N GLN A 78 0.55 -11.99 -6.15
CA GLN A 78 0.08 -11.66 -7.50
C GLN A 78 1.22 -11.44 -8.48
N GLU A 79 2.31 -10.80 -8.07
CA GLU A 79 3.45 -10.52 -8.95
C GLU A 79 4.10 -11.82 -9.46
N GLY A 80 4.41 -12.75 -8.55
CA GLY A 80 4.92 -14.07 -8.92
C GLY A 80 3.89 -14.93 -9.67
N HIS A 81 2.60 -14.77 -9.35
CA HIS A 81 1.54 -15.43 -10.09
C HIS A 81 1.48 -14.94 -11.53
N LYS A 82 1.60 -13.63 -11.81
CA LYS A 82 1.57 -13.11 -13.20
C LYS A 82 2.61 -13.78 -14.11
N LEU A 83 3.78 -14.13 -13.57
CA LEU A 83 4.86 -14.80 -14.30
C LEU A 83 4.55 -16.27 -14.62
N THR A 84 3.76 -16.92 -13.78
CA THR A 84 3.40 -18.34 -13.89
C THR A 84 1.92 -18.55 -14.23
N CYS A 85 1.21 -17.45 -14.47
CA CYS A 85 -0.21 -17.46 -14.73
C CYS A 85 -0.39 -18.08 -16.10
N GLN A 86 -0.83 -19.33 -16.09
CA GLN A 86 -1.25 -20.02 -17.29
C GLN A 86 -2.60 -19.41 -17.65
N THR A 87 -2.56 -18.24 -18.29
CA THR A 87 -3.69 -17.65 -19.03
C THR A 87 -4.41 -18.76 -19.69
N GLY A 88 -5.68 -18.93 -19.31
CA GLY A 88 -6.42 -20.15 -19.56
C GLY A 88 -6.05 -20.77 -20.90
N ASN A 89 -5.16 -21.77 -20.89
CA ASN A 89 -5.01 -22.66 -22.02
C ASN A 89 -6.18 -23.66 -22.01
N ARG A 90 -7.38 -23.16 -21.71
CA ARG A 90 -8.58 -23.58 -22.40
C ARG A 90 -8.79 -22.52 -23.46
N LEU A 91 -8.30 -22.83 -24.65
CA LEU A 91 -9.18 -22.72 -25.81
C LEU A 91 -10.57 -23.16 -25.33
N ARG A 92 -11.48 -22.21 -25.13
CA ARG A 92 -12.89 -22.53 -25.14
C ARG A 92 -13.16 -22.94 -26.58
N ALA A 93 -12.92 -24.21 -26.89
CA ALA A 93 -13.40 -24.81 -28.11
C ALA A 93 -14.93 -24.63 -28.10
N PRO A 94 -15.52 -23.95 -29.09
CA PRO A 94 -16.96 -23.94 -29.22
C PRO A 94 -17.40 -25.33 -29.69
N GLY A 95 -17.88 -26.19 -28.78
CA GLY A 95 -18.59 -27.40 -29.21
C GLY A 95 -18.55 -28.68 -28.38
N GLU A 96 -18.41 -28.66 -27.05
CA GLU A 96 -18.55 -29.89 -26.26
C GLU A 96 -20.00 -29.98 -25.72
N PHE A 97 -20.83 -30.68 -26.48
CA PHE A 97 -22.19 -31.08 -26.13
C PHE A 97 -22.11 -32.15 -25.03
N HIS A 98 -22.50 -31.81 -23.80
CA HIS A 98 -22.77 -32.84 -22.79
C HIS A 98 -24.12 -33.48 -23.11
N THR A 99 -24.08 -34.68 -23.70
CA THR A 99 -25.18 -35.64 -23.61
C THR A 99 -24.65 -36.91 -22.97
N CYS A 100 -25.13 -37.18 -21.76
CA CYS A 100 -25.79 -38.40 -21.28
C CYS A 100 -26.01 -38.24 -19.78
#